data_AF-A0A1M6WQE0-F1
#
_entry.id   AF-A0A1M6WQE0-F1
#
_cell.length_a   1.000
_cell.length_b   1.000
_cell.length_c   1.000
_cell.angle_alpha   90.00
_cell.angle_beta   90.00
_cell.angle_gamma   90.00
#
_symmetry.space_group_name_H-M   'P 1'
#
loop_
_entity.id
_entity.type
_entity.pdbx_description
1 polymer ?
#
loop_
_entity_poly.entity_id
_entity_poly.type
_entity_poly.pdbx_seq_one_letter_code
_entity_poly.pdbx_strand_id
1 'polypeptide(L)'
;MRLCPAPILAAMAVSLIAGCDPFPAFEVSESARAAAYPALVPVEEIVSQVPAEAIAPETSPDLAARAARLKARAARLKGSVVDAETQKRMQTGVK
;
A
#
# COMPACT_ATOMS: atom_id res chain seq x y z
N MET A 1 -6.84 0.88 36.88
CA MET A 1 -7.52 1.93 36.07
C MET A 1 -8.06 1.26 34.81
N ARG A 2 -9.38 1.11 34.68
CA ARG A 2 -10.00 0.55 33.47
C ARG A 2 -9.99 1.64 32.41
N LEU A 3 -9.16 1.51 31.38
CA LEU A 3 -9.27 2.39 30.21
C LEU A 3 -10.60 2.09 29.53
N CYS A 4 -11.51 3.05 29.54
CA CYS A 4 -12.73 2.96 28.75
C CYS A 4 -12.34 3.00 27.25
N PRO A 5 -12.83 2.09 26.40
CA PRO A 5 -12.54 2.06 24.96
C PRO A 5 -13.33 3.11 24.15
N ALA A 6 -14.29 3.78 24.80
CA ALA A 6 -15.16 4.81 24.21
C ALA A 6 -14.43 5.93 23.43
N PRO A 7 -13.33 6.56 23.90
CA PRO A 7 -12.65 7.61 23.16
C PRO A 7 -11.97 7.08 21.88
N ILE A 8 -11.50 5.82 21.88
CA ILE A 8 -10.87 5.20 20.71
C ILE A 8 -11.91 4.93 19.62
N LEU A 9 -13.07 4.41 20.01
CA LEU A 9 -14.18 4.16 19.09
C LEU A 9 -14.71 5.46 18.47
N ALA A 10 -14.82 6.53 19.28
CA ALA A 10 -15.23 7.84 18.81
C ALA A 10 -14.23 8.44 17.81
N ALA A 11 -12.93 8.37 18.11
CA ALA A 11 -11.88 8.83 17.20
C ALA A 11 -11.88 8.05 15.86
N MET A 12 -12.09 6.74 15.92
CA MET A 12 -12.19 5.90 14.72
C MET A 12 -13.41 6.31 13.87
N ALA A 13 -14.58 6.49 14.48
CA ALA A 13 -15.79 6.92 13.77
C ALA A 13 -15.63 8.29 13.08
N VAL A 14 -14.97 9.25 13.74
CA VAL A 14 -14.68 10.57 13.14
C VAL A 14 -13.73 10.45 11.94
N SER A 15 -12.72 9.58 12.02
CA SER A 15 -11.77 9.38 10.92
C SER A 15 -12.40 8.77 9.66
N LEU A 16 -13.45 7.97 9.80
CA LEU A 16 -14.17 7.37 8.66
C LEU A 16 -14.95 8.42 7.85
N ILE A 17 -15.38 9.51 8.48
CA ILE A 17 -16.18 10.56 7.82
C ILE A 17 -15.27 11.62 7.16
N ALA A 18 -14.04 11.79 7.66
CA ALA A 18 -13.06 12.72 7.12
C ALA A 18 -12.53 12.39 5.71
N GLY A 19 -12.88 11.21 5.17
CA GLY A 19 -12.57 10.81 3.79
C GLY A 19 -13.60 11.26 2.74
N CYS A 20 -14.76 11.76 3.15
CA CYS A 20 -15.77 12.30 2.24
C CYS A 20 -15.44 13.74 1.85
N ASP A 21 -14.36 13.93 1.08
CA ASP A 21 -14.07 15.21 0.42
C ASP A 21 -14.85 15.26 -0.91
N PRO A 22 -15.58 16.36 -1.24
CA PRO A 22 -16.14 16.53 -2.58
C PRO A 22 -15.05 16.35 -3.64
N PHE A 23 -15.38 15.63 -4.72
CA PHE A 23 -14.50 15.53 -5.88
C PHE A 23 -14.14 16.95 -6.36
N PRO A 24 -12.85 17.27 -6.56
CA PRO A 24 -12.45 18.62 -6.94
C PRO A 24 -13.09 18.99 -8.28
N ALA A 25 -13.61 20.21 -8.36
CA ALA A 25 -14.15 20.73 -9.61
C ALA A 25 -13.01 20.91 -10.62
N PHE A 26 -13.03 20.14 -11.72
CA PHE A 26 -12.12 20.32 -12.84
C PHE A 26 -12.78 21.22 -13.88
N GLU A 27 -12.35 22.48 -13.94
CA GLU A 27 -12.72 23.40 -14.99
C GLU A 27 -11.95 23.05 -16.26
N VAL A 28 -12.58 22.28 -17.15
CA VAL A 28 -12.04 21.97 -18.47
C VAL A 28 -12.58 23.01 -19.45
N SER A 29 -11.68 23.72 -20.14
CA SER A 29 -12.07 24.68 -21.18
C SER A 29 -12.87 23.99 -22.28
N GLU A 30 -13.77 24.72 -22.95
CA GLU A 30 -14.55 24.18 -24.07
C GLU A 30 -13.63 23.63 -25.19
N SER A 31 -12.51 24.31 -25.43
CA SER A 31 -11.50 23.86 -26.40
C SER A 31 -10.84 22.52 -26.01
N ALA A 32 -10.65 22.26 -24.71
CA ALA A 32 -10.10 21.00 -24.23
C ALA A 32 -11.14 19.87 -24.27
N ARG A 33 -12.44 20.19 -24.10
CA ARG A 33 -13.54 19.24 -24.29
C ARG A 33 -13.70 18.82 -25.76
N ALA A 34 -13.51 19.75 -26.68
CA ALA A 34 -13.59 19.53 -28.11
C ALA A 34 -12.28 19.05 -28.75
N ALA A 35 -11.21 18.86 -27.95
CA ALA A 35 -9.92 18.41 -28.46
C ALA A 35 -10.02 17.01 -29.05
N ALA A 36 -9.30 16.79 -30.15
CA ALA A 36 -9.17 15.45 -30.73
C ALA A 36 -8.50 14.51 -29.73
N TYR A 37 -8.88 13.24 -29.76
CA TYR A 37 -8.23 12.22 -28.96
C TYR A 37 -6.73 12.14 -29.34
N PRO A 38 -5.81 12.05 -28.37
CA PRO A 38 -4.39 11.99 -28.67
C PRO A 38 -4.05 10.74 -29.47
N ALA A 39 -3.04 10.84 -30.33
CA ALA A 39 -2.50 9.68 -31.01
C ALA A 39 -1.91 8.71 -29.97
N LEU A 40 -2.29 7.44 -30.06
CA LEU A 40 -1.67 6.39 -29.26
C LEU A 40 -0.27 6.13 -29.84
N VAL A 41 0.75 6.39 -29.03
CA VAL A 41 2.14 6.04 -29.36
C VAL A 41 2.52 4.72 -28.67
N PRO A 42 3.38 3.90 -29.29
CA PRO A 42 3.90 2.69 -28.66
C PRO A 42 4.56 3.00 -27.31
N VAL A 43 4.37 2.09 -26.34
CA VAL A 43 4.91 2.26 -24.99
C VAL A 43 6.44 2.33 -25.01
N GLU A 44 7.07 1.59 -25.92
CA GLU A 44 8.52 1.54 -26.11
C GLU A 44 9.08 2.92 -26.47
N GLU A 45 8.36 3.72 -27.27
CA GLU A 45 8.76 5.08 -27.62
C GLU A 45 8.74 6.01 -26.39
N ILE A 46 7.75 5.87 -25.52
CA ILE A 46 7.64 6.62 -24.27
C ILE A 46 8.80 6.24 -23.33
N VAL A 47 9.02 4.94 -23.14
CA VAL A 47 10.04 4.43 -22.21
C VAL A 47 11.46 4.78 -22.69
N SER A 48 11.69 4.81 -24.01
CA SER A 48 13.00 5.18 -24.58
C SER A 48 13.42 6.63 -24.31
N GLN A 49 12.45 7.52 -24.04
CA GLN A 49 12.69 8.93 -23.74
C GLN A 49 13.00 9.16 -22.26
N VAL A 50 12.73 8.17 -21.41
CA VAL A 50 13.07 8.24 -20.00
C VAL A 50 14.58 8.02 -19.89
N PRO A 51 15.35 8.97 -19.33
CA PRO A 51 16.76 8.73 -19.07
C PRO A 51 16.87 7.49 -18.18
N ALA A 52 17.76 6.57 -18.52
CA ALA A 52 17.96 5.34 -17.76
C ALA A 52 18.05 5.70 -16.27
N GLU A 53 17.13 5.17 -15.47
CA GLU A 53 17.10 5.44 -14.04
C GLU A 53 18.41 4.92 -13.46
N ALA A 54 19.34 5.83 -13.23
CA ALA A 54 20.61 5.52 -12.61
C ALA A 54 20.26 5.19 -11.17
N ILE A 55 20.15 3.90 -10.86
CA ILE A 55 20.30 3.44 -9.47
C ILE A 55 21.66 3.98 -9.06
N ALA A 56 21.64 5.10 -8.30
CA ALA A 56 22.86 5.68 -7.81
C ALA A 56 23.57 4.58 -6.99
N PRO A 57 24.90 4.48 -7.04
CA PRO A 57 25.65 3.50 -6.26
C PRO A 57 25.23 3.49 -4.78
N GLU A 58 24.86 4.67 -4.28
CA GLU A 58 24.39 4.96 -2.93
C GLU A 58 22.99 4.36 -2.59
N THR A 59 22.14 4.10 -3.59
CA THR A 59 20.78 3.54 -3.39
C THR A 59 20.83 2.03 -3.11
N SER A 60 21.81 1.33 -3.69
CA SER A 60 21.98 -0.12 -3.54
C SER A 60 22.25 -0.57 -2.08
N PRO A 61 23.17 0.04 -1.30
CA PRO A 61 23.44 -0.38 0.06
C PRO A 61 22.27 -0.13 1.03
N ASP A 62 21.52 0.97 0.90
CA ASP A 62 20.34 1.21 1.74
C ASP A 62 19.23 0.17 1.48
N LEU A 63 18.96 -0.14 0.21
CA LEU A 63 17.99 -1.18 -0.15
C LEU A 63 18.40 -2.56 0.34
N ALA A 64 19.69 -2.91 0.25
CA ALA A 64 20.22 -4.16 0.79
C ALA A 64 20.05 -4.26 2.31
N ALA A 65 20.36 -3.19 3.04
CA ALA A 65 20.19 -3.12 4.49
C ALA A 65 18.70 -3.24 4.88
N ARG A 66 17.80 -2.57 4.16
CA ARG A 66 16.35 -2.67 4.37
C ARG A 66 15.86 -4.10 4.12
N ALA A 67 16.28 -4.72 3.02
CA ALA A 67 15.92 -6.09 2.69
C ALA A 67 16.39 -7.08 3.78
N ALA A 68 17.61 -6.91 4.30
CA ALA A 68 18.13 -7.74 5.39
C ALA A 68 17.28 -7.60 6.67
N ARG A 69 16.92 -6.37 7.05
CA ARG A 69 16.03 -6.10 8.21
C ARG A 69 14.66 -6.76 8.04
N LEU A 70 14.06 -6.68 6.86
CA LEU A 70 12.77 -7.30 6.57
C LEU A 70 12.83 -8.83 6.64
N LYS A 71 13.89 -9.44 6.08
CA LYS A 71 14.11 -10.90 6.15
C LYS A 71 14.29 -11.37 7.60
N ALA A 72 15.06 -10.63 8.40
CA ALA A 72 15.23 -10.94 9.82
C ALA A 72 13.91 -10.86 10.59
N ARG A 73 13.09 -9.83 10.33
CA ARG A 73 11.76 -9.72 10.93
C ARG A 73 10.84 -10.87 10.52
N ALA A 74 10.83 -11.23 9.23
CA ALA A 74 10.05 -12.35 8.73
C ALA A 74 10.48 -13.68 9.37
N ALA A 75 11.78 -13.92 9.55
CA ALA A 75 12.28 -15.10 10.26
C ALA A 75 11.77 -15.17 11.70
N ARG A 76 11.69 -14.03 12.41
CA ARG A 76 11.08 -13.97 13.75
C ARG A 76 9.58 -14.23 13.74
N LEU A 77 8.88 -13.85 12.68
CA LEU A 77 7.43 -14.04 12.52
C LEU A 77 7.05 -15.44 12.04
N LYS A 78 8.00 -16.21 11.48
CA LYS A 78 7.78 -17.59 10.99
C LYS A 78 7.54 -18.62 12.11
N GLY A 79 7.53 -18.21 13.38
CA GLY A 79 7.08 -19.08 14.47
C GLY A 79 5.61 -19.48 14.32
N SER A 80 5.25 -20.62 14.90
CA SER A 80 3.86 -21.07 14.92
C SER A 80 3.01 -20.08 15.73
N VAL A 81 2.18 -19.29 15.06
CA VAL A 81 1.20 -18.38 15.70
C VAL A 81 0.06 -19.20 16.35
N VAL A 82 -0.10 -20.43 15.90
CA VAL A 82 -1.09 -21.38 16.42
C VAL A 82 -0.38 -22.31 17.39
N ASP A 83 -0.83 -22.35 18.64
CA ASP A 83 -0.31 -23.34 19.59
C ASP A 83 -0.70 -24.78 19.15
N ALA A 84 0.04 -25.77 19.65
CA ALA A 84 -0.15 -27.15 19.21
C ALA A 84 -1.57 -27.69 19.47
N GLU A 85 -2.23 -27.24 20.54
CA GLU A 85 -3.60 -27.63 20.87
C GLU A 85 -4.59 -27.05 19.85
N THR A 86 -4.47 -25.75 19.57
CA THR A 86 -5.30 -25.08 18.55
C THR A 86 -5.08 -25.68 17.16
N GLN A 87 -3.83 -26.01 16.80
CA GLN A 87 -3.53 -26.64 15.51
C GLN A 87 -4.19 -28.03 15.38
N LYS A 88 -4.19 -28.82 16.46
CA LYS A 88 -4.87 -30.11 16.51
C LYS A 88 -6.39 -29.97 16.39
N ARG A 89 -6.99 -28.97 17.02
CA ARG A 89 -8.42 -28.65 16.88
C ARG A 89 -8.79 -28.29 15.44
N MET A 90 -7.97 -27.48 14.76
CA MET A 90 -8.17 -27.15 13.35
C MET A 90 -8.09 -28.38 12.44
N GLN A 91 -7.12 -29.28 12.66
CA GLN A 91 -6.99 -30.53 11.90
C GLN A 91 -8.17 -31.48 12.09
N THR A 92 -8.81 -31.45 13.26
CA THR A 92 -9.92 -32.36 13.59
C THR A 92 -11.26 -31.84 13.05
N GLY A 93 -11.36 -30.53 12.76
CA GLY A 93 -12.58 -29.88 12.34
C GLY A 93 -13.61 -29.74 13.46
N VAL A 94 -14.52 -28.76 13.36
CA VAL A 94 -15.67 -28.67 14.26
C VAL A 94 -16.70 -29.70 13.79
N LYS A 95 -16.99 -30.68 14.64
CA LYS A 95 -18.12 -31.61 14.48
C LYS A 95 -19.32 -31.08 15.24
#